data_AF-A0A950GRS9-F1
#
_entry.id   AF-A0A950GRS9-F1
#
_cell.length_a   1.000
_cell.length_b   1.000
_cell.length_c   1.000
_cell.angle_alpha   90.00
_cell.angle_beta   90.00
_cell.angle_gamma   90.00
#
_symmetry.space_group_name_H-M   'P 1'
#
loop_
_entity.id
_entity.type
_entity.pdbx_description
1 polymer ?
#
loop_
_entity_poly.entity_id
_entity_poly.type
_entity_poly.pdbx_seq_one_letter_code
_entity_poly.pdbx_strand_id
1 'polypeptide(L)'
;MARRTSSGLLHLSEGPIDLLIKAKGEAWAVERAEDAARLRFEGLLGELVAELGWLRRPLGKTPPPLQGPIARRMAEAAWPYRDAFVTPMVAVAGAVAEAVLCAMVQAAPLRRAFVNNGGDIALHLTASEHLDIGVIRAPEAFAMAELARPEAFVRIDAKSPVRGIATSGRHGRSFSLGIADAVTVLARTAAGADAAATMIANAVDLDDPAIRRRPACELDPDSDLGEISVVVDVGALDEMKIAAALRRGRERAEALIERGLIEGALLSLHGRWESVGAQAKDALALARTEDRPRQVSSNP
;
A
#
# COMPACT_ATOMS: atom_id res chain seq x y z
N MET A 1 17.07 13.26 -6.18
CA MET A 1 17.76 13.92 -5.05
C MET A 1 17.88 12.92 -3.90
N ALA A 2 19.03 12.88 -3.22
CA ALA A 2 19.23 11.99 -2.08
C ALA A 2 19.63 12.78 -0.83
N ARG A 3 18.98 12.53 0.31
CA ARG A 3 19.24 13.22 1.59
C ARG A 3 19.03 12.28 2.77
N ARG A 4 19.54 12.64 3.97
CA ARG A 4 19.10 12.00 5.22
C ARG A 4 18.02 12.85 5.89
N THR A 5 17.02 12.20 6.48
CA THR A 5 16.02 12.86 7.33
C THR A 5 16.58 13.15 8.72
N SER A 6 15.89 14.00 9.50
CA SER A 6 16.20 14.23 10.92
C SER A 6 16.09 12.95 11.77
N SER A 7 15.25 12.00 11.36
CA SER A 7 15.12 10.66 11.97
C SER A 7 16.16 9.65 11.48
N GLY A 8 17.11 10.07 10.65
CA GLY A 8 18.19 9.25 10.13
C GLY A 8 17.73 8.19 9.11
N LEU A 9 16.64 8.44 8.38
CA LEU A 9 16.23 7.66 7.21
C LEU A 9 17.00 8.17 5.99
N LEU A 10 17.32 7.25 5.08
CA LEU A 10 17.73 7.64 3.73
C LEU A 10 16.47 8.01 2.94
N HIS A 11 16.49 9.17 2.29
CA HIS A 11 15.42 9.67 1.46
C HIS A 11 15.89 9.85 0.03
N LEU A 12 15.26 9.15 -0.92
CA LEU A 12 15.54 9.23 -2.35
C LEU A 12 14.28 9.68 -3.08
N SER A 13 14.37 10.74 -3.88
CA SER A 13 13.21 11.24 -4.63
C SER A 13 13.55 11.62 -6.07
N GLU A 14 12.67 11.29 -7.00
CA GLU A 14 12.73 11.65 -8.41
C GLU A 14 11.32 11.64 -9.02
N GLY A 15 10.85 12.80 -9.50
CA GLY A 15 9.49 12.94 -10.01
C GLY A 15 8.44 12.51 -8.95
N PRO A 16 7.51 11.60 -9.29
CA PRO A 16 6.49 11.13 -8.34
C PRO A 16 7.00 10.06 -7.36
N ILE A 17 8.22 9.54 -7.54
CA ILE A 17 8.79 8.48 -6.72
C ILE A 17 9.49 9.09 -5.50
N ASP A 18 9.09 8.67 -4.31
CA ASP A 18 9.53 9.24 -3.03
C ASP A 18 9.78 8.14 -2.01
N LEU A 19 11.04 7.74 -1.85
CA LEU A 19 11.44 6.59 -1.04
C LEU A 19 12.00 7.01 0.32
N LEU A 20 11.43 6.45 1.39
CA LEU A 20 11.99 6.46 2.73
C LEU A 20 12.55 5.08 3.08
N ILE A 21 13.84 5.04 3.40
CA ILE A 21 14.60 3.80 3.54
C ILE A 21 15.24 3.74 4.93
N LYS A 22 15.09 2.59 5.59
CA LYS A 22 15.83 2.25 6.81
C LYS A 22 16.44 0.87 6.67
N ALA A 23 17.67 0.72 7.12
CA ALA A 23 18.31 -0.56 7.32
C ALA A 23 18.88 -0.70 8.74
N LYS A 24 19.01 -1.93 9.20
CA LYS A 24 19.61 -2.33 10.47
C LYS A 24 20.51 -3.54 10.23
N GLY A 25 21.74 -3.45 10.70
CA GLY A 25 22.79 -4.46 10.56
C GLY A 25 24.11 -3.88 11.04
N GLU A 26 25.22 -4.51 10.68
CA GLU A 26 26.55 -3.94 10.87
C GLU A 26 26.70 -2.63 10.08
N ALA A 27 27.47 -1.68 10.60
CA ALA A 27 27.59 -0.34 9.99
C ALA A 27 28.03 -0.39 8.52
N TRP A 28 29.05 -1.21 8.21
CA TRP A 28 29.53 -1.41 6.84
C TRP A 28 28.48 -2.03 5.91
N ALA A 29 27.63 -2.91 6.44
CA ALA A 29 26.58 -3.58 5.67
C ALA A 29 25.43 -2.62 5.36
N VAL A 30 25.07 -1.77 6.34
CA VAL A 30 24.09 -0.71 6.16
C VAL A 30 24.56 0.31 5.12
N GLU A 31 25.82 0.76 5.19
CA GLU A 31 26.41 1.69 4.23
C GLU A 31 26.39 1.10 2.80
N ARG A 32 26.91 -0.12 2.63
CA ARG A 32 26.88 -0.81 1.33
C ARG A 32 25.46 -1.01 0.78
N ALA A 33 24.49 -1.32 1.64
CA ALA A 33 23.10 -1.46 1.23
C ALA A 33 22.49 -0.12 0.79
N GLU A 34 22.74 0.97 1.53
CA GLU A 34 22.28 2.31 1.16
C GLU A 34 22.90 2.78 -0.17
N ASP A 35 24.16 2.45 -0.44
CA ASP A 35 24.80 2.72 -1.73
C ASP A 35 24.14 1.93 -2.87
N ALA A 36 23.85 0.64 -2.64
CA ALA A 36 23.11 -0.18 -3.60
C ALA A 36 21.69 0.36 -3.86
N ALA A 37 21.03 0.92 -2.84
CA ALA A 37 19.74 1.57 -3.00
C ALA A 37 19.84 2.80 -3.91
N ARG A 38 20.85 3.66 -3.70
CA ARG A 38 21.09 4.84 -4.55
C ARG A 38 21.37 4.44 -5.99
N LEU A 39 22.24 3.46 -6.19
CA LEU A 39 22.59 2.95 -7.52
C LEU A 39 21.38 2.35 -8.23
N ARG A 40 20.53 1.59 -7.52
CA ARG A 40 19.30 1.03 -8.12
C ARG A 40 18.29 2.12 -8.47
N PHE A 41 18.22 3.17 -7.67
CA PHE A 41 17.31 4.28 -7.88
C PHE A 41 17.71 5.16 -9.06
N GLU A 42 19.00 5.27 -9.37
CA GLU A 42 19.50 6.03 -10.51
C GLU A 42 18.97 5.46 -11.85
N GLY A 43 18.36 6.32 -12.66
CA GLY A 43 17.79 5.94 -13.97
C GLY A 43 16.49 5.12 -13.91
N LEU A 44 15.98 4.82 -12.71
CA LEU A 44 14.80 3.99 -12.50
C LEU A 44 13.54 4.61 -13.13
N LEU A 45 13.33 5.92 -12.96
CA LEU A 45 12.18 6.59 -13.58
C LEU A 45 12.25 6.50 -15.11
N GLY A 46 13.45 6.64 -15.68
CA GLY A 46 13.68 6.49 -17.12
C GLY A 46 13.34 5.09 -17.64
N GLU A 47 13.69 4.03 -16.90
CA GLU A 47 13.32 2.64 -17.19
C GLU A 47 11.78 2.49 -17.30
N LEU A 48 11.04 3.04 -16.35
CA LEU A 48 9.57 2.97 -16.34
C LEU A 48 8.95 3.82 -17.46
N VAL A 49 9.47 5.03 -17.70
CA VAL A 49 8.98 5.92 -18.76
C VAL A 49 9.16 5.27 -20.14
N ALA A 50 10.27 4.56 -20.37
CA ALA A 50 10.52 3.84 -21.62
C ALA A 50 9.46 2.78 -21.93
N GLU A 51 8.80 2.21 -20.91
CA GLU A 51 7.77 1.18 -21.07
C GLU A 51 6.35 1.68 -20.74
N LEU A 52 6.19 2.99 -20.47
CA LEU A 52 4.92 3.58 -20.00
C LEU A 52 3.74 3.31 -20.93
N GLY A 53 3.99 3.31 -22.24
CA GLY A 53 2.98 3.01 -23.25
C GLY A 53 2.38 1.60 -23.14
N TRP A 54 3.11 0.64 -22.59
CA TRP A 54 2.59 -0.69 -22.25
C TRP A 54 2.04 -0.75 -20.82
N LEU A 55 2.69 -0.07 -19.87
CA LEU A 55 2.28 -0.05 -18.46
C LEU A 55 0.91 0.59 -18.25
N ARG A 56 0.50 1.53 -19.12
CA ARG A 56 -0.84 2.15 -19.08
C ARG A 56 -1.92 1.37 -19.85
N ARG A 57 -1.59 0.23 -20.47
CA ARG A 57 -2.58 -0.57 -21.21
C ARG A 57 -3.30 -1.54 -20.28
N PRO A 58 -4.62 -1.73 -20.46
CA PRO A 58 -5.35 -2.75 -19.74
C PRO A 58 -4.76 -4.13 -19.99
N LEU A 59 -4.60 -4.92 -18.93
CA LEU A 59 -4.16 -6.30 -19.04
C LEU A 59 -5.27 -7.16 -19.63
N GLY A 60 -4.92 -7.97 -20.62
CA GLY A 60 -5.81 -8.93 -21.26
C GLY A 60 -5.38 -10.38 -21.00
N LYS A 61 -5.73 -11.29 -21.91
CA LYS A 61 -5.34 -12.71 -21.80
C LYS A 61 -3.85 -12.96 -22.08
N THR A 62 -3.19 -12.05 -22.80
CA THR A 62 -1.78 -12.16 -23.19
C THR A 62 -0.93 -11.17 -22.40
N PRO A 63 0.16 -11.61 -21.75
CA PRO A 63 1.05 -10.70 -21.03
C PRO A 63 1.64 -9.63 -21.95
N PRO A 64 1.79 -8.37 -21.47
CA PRO A 64 2.44 -7.33 -22.26
C PRO A 64 3.93 -7.66 -22.46
N PRO A 65 4.53 -7.25 -23.60
CA PRO A 65 5.93 -7.54 -23.91
C PRO A 65 6.90 -6.61 -23.16
N LEU A 66 6.82 -6.62 -21.82
CA LEU A 66 7.66 -5.80 -20.95
C LEU A 66 9.04 -6.45 -20.76
N GLN A 67 10.09 -5.63 -20.79
CA GLN A 67 11.49 -6.05 -20.70
C GLN A 67 12.09 -5.71 -19.33
N GLY A 68 11.79 -4.53 -18.80
CA GLY A 68 12.31 -4.05 -17.53
C GLY A 68 11.89 -4.95 -16.36
N PRO A 69 12.79 -5.27 -15.41
CA PRO A 69 12.44 -6.08 -14.25
C PRO A 69 11.38 -5.44 -13.35
N ILE A 70 11.29 -4.11 -13.26
CA ILE A 70 10.21 -3.45 -12.50
C ILE A 70 8.89 -3.57 -13.26
N ALA A 71 8.89 -3.23 -14.55
CA ALA A 71 7.71 -3.30 -15.40
C ALA A 71 7.09 -4.72 -15.42
N ARG A 72 7.93 -5.76 -15.55
CA ARG A 72 7.46 -7.16 -15.46
C ARG A 72 6.83 -7.48 -14.11
N ARG A 73 7.45 -7.07 -13.00
CA ARG A 73 6.89 -7.25 -11.65
C ARG A 73 5.54 -6.55 -11.49
N MET A 74 5.40 -5.34 -12.04
CA MET A 74 4.12 -4.62 -12.03
C MET A 74 3.03 -5.40 -12.75
N ALA A 75 3.32 -5.88 -13.96
CA ALA A 75 2.37 -6.68 -14.73
C ALA A 75 2.04 -8.01 -14.04
N GLU A 76 3.03 -8.71 -13.47
CA GLU A 76 2.83 -9.95 -12.71
C GLU A 76 1.92 -9.75 -11.49
N ALA A 77 2.11 -8.66 -10.74
CA ALA A 77 1.28 -8.32 -9.58
C ALA A 77 -0.16 -7.96 -9.96
N ALA A 78 -0.35 -7.27 -11.09
CA ALA A 78 -1.67 -6.88 -11.59
C ALA A 78 -2.39 -8.03 -12.33
N TRP A 79 -1.65 -9.01 -12.87
CA TRP A 79 -2.17 -10.10 -13.69
C TRP A 79 -3.34 -10.89 -13.08
N PRO A 80 -3.37 -11.22 -11.77
CA PRO A 80 -4.48 -11.96 -11.16
C PRO A 80 -5.83 -11.24 -11.20
N TYR A 81 -5.86 -9.95 -11.58
CA TYR A 81 -7.05 -9.10 -11.60
C TYR A 81 -7.56 -8.78 -13.02
N ARG A 82 -6.91 -9.31 -14.06
CA ARG A 82 -7.18 -9.03 -15.49
C ARG A 82 -8.58 -9.38 -16.02
N ASP A 83 -9.40 -10.05 -15.22
CA ASP A 83 -10.83 -10.27 -15.54
C ASP A 83 -11.67 -9.00 -15.28
N ALA A 84 -11.11 -8.00 -14.60
CA ALA A 84 -11.61 -6.64 -14.49
C ALA A 84 -10.65 -5.67 -15.21
N PHE A 85 -11.07 -4.42 -15.37
CA PHE A 85 -10.17 -3.37 -15.84
C PHE A 85 -9.03 -3.20 -14.84
N VAL A 86 -7.79 -3.39 -15.30
CA VAL A 86 -6.58 -3.17 -14.52
C VAL A 86 -5.42 -2.94 -15.48
N THR A 87 -4.53 -2.01 -15.14
CA THR A 87 -3.26 -1.79 -15.84
C THR A 87 -2.11 -2.16 -14.90
N PRO A 88 -0.89 -2.43 -15.39
CA PRO A 88 0.28 -2.56 -14.54
C PRO A 88 0.52 -1.38 -13.58
N MET A 89 0.00 -0.18 -13.86
CA MET A 89 0.21 1.00 -13.02
C MET A 89 -0.28 0.83 -11.58
N VAL A 90 -1.24 -0.07 -11.31
CA VAL A 90 -1.77 -0.33 -9.96
C VAL A 90 -0.75 -0.96 -8.99
N ALA A 91 0.45 -1.30 -9.46
CA ALA A 91 1.50 -1.93 -8.66
C ALA A 91 2.82 -1.14 -8.66
N VAL A 92 2.82 0.09 -9.20
CA VAL A 92 4.06 0.84 -9.47
C VAL A 92 4.83 1.13 -8.18
N ALA A 93 4.16 1.60 -7.14
CA ALA A 93 4.83 2.09 -5.95
C ALA A 93 5.45 0.93 -5.16
N GLY A 94 4.69 -0.15 -5.01
CA GLY A 94 5.13 -1.39 -4.40
C GLY A 94 6.25 -2.07 -5.20
N ALA A 95 6.17 -2.12 -6.52
CA ALA A 95 7.21 -2.73 -7.36
C ALA A 95 8.54 -1.96 -7.30
N VAL A 96 8.50 -0.63 -7.24
CA VAL A 96 9.69 0.20 -7.07
C VAL A 96 10.31 0.01 -5.69
N ALA A 97 9.51 0.06 -4.62
CA ALA A 97 9.99 -0.17 -3.26
C ALA A 97 10.65 -1.56 -3.13
N GLU A 98 10.04 -2.59 -3.71
CA GLU A 98 10.56 -3.95 -3.71
C GLU A 98 11.87 -4.06 -4.49
N ALA A 99 11.98 -3.44 -5.67
CA ALA A 99 13.19 -3.50 -6.47
C ALA A 99 14.40 -2.87 -5.76
N VAL A 100 14.19 -1.74 -5.07
CA VAL A 100 15.23 -1.09 -4.27
C VAL A 100 15.62 -1.94 -3.07
N LEU A 101 14.64 -2.51 -2.34
CA LEU A 101 14.92 -3.41 -1.23
C LEU A 101 15.71 -4.65 -1.67
N CYS A 102 15.35 -5.24 -2.81
CA CYS A 102 16.07 -6.39 -3.37
C CYS A 102 17.55 -6.04 -3.62
N ALA A 103 17.84 -4.88 -4.21
CA ALA A 103 19.21 -4.44 -4.43
C ALA A 103 20.00 -4.29 -3.11
N MET A 104 19.36 -3.72 -2.08
CA MET A 104 19.96 -3.58 -0.74
C MET A 104 20.35 -4.93 -0.12
N VAL A 105 19.42 -5.89 -0.14
CA VAL A 105 19.62 -7.22 0.49
C VAL A 105 20.60 -8.08 -0.30
N GLN A 106 20.67 -7.92 -1.63
CA GLN A 106 21.68 -8.59 -2.46
C GLN A 106 23.09 -8.05 -2.22
N ALA A 107 23.22 -6.76 -1.92
CA ALA A 107 24.52 -6.12 -1.73
C ALA A 107 25.16 -6.44 -0.37
N ALA A 108 24.36 -6.62 0.68
CA ALA A 108 24.87 -6.84 2.04
C ALA A 108 23.89 -7.59 2.96
N PRO A 109 24.39 -8.33 3.97
CA PRO A 109 23.54 -9.00 4.94
C PRO A 109 22.92 -7.98 5.93
N LEU A 110 21.61 -7.75 5.79
CA LEU A 110 20.84 -6.89 6.69
C LEU A 110 20.03 -7.74 7.67
N ARG A 111 19.94 -7.29 8.93
CA ARG A 111 19.04 -7.89 9.92
C ARG A 111 17.59 -7.49 9.66
N ARG A 112 17.38 -6.20 9.36
CA ARG A 112 16.06 -5.65 9.03
C ARG A 112 16.22 -4.49 8.07
N ALA A 113 15.32 -4.37 7.11
CA ALA A 113 15.23 -3.18 6.27
C ALA A 113 13.80 -2.94 5.82
N PHE A 114 13.48 -1.70 5.48
CA PHE A 114 12.26 -1.37 4.74
C PHE A 114 12.53 -0.25 3.74
N VAL A 115 11.75 -0.27 2.67
CA VAL A 115 11.65 0.80 1.67
C VAL A 115 10.18 1.16 1.58
N ASN A 116 9.83 2.40 1.89
CA ASN A 116 8.46 2.93 1.82
C ASN A 116 8.37 3.93 0.67
N ASN A 117 7.48 3.68 -0.27
CA ASN A 117 7.13 4.58 -1.37
C ASN A 117 5.68 5.07 -1.19
N GLY A 118 5.49 6.16 -0.45
CA GLY A 118 4.16 6.79 -0.32
C GLY A 118 3.07 5.98 0.39
N GLY A 119 3.41 4.93 1.15
CA GLY A 119 2.46 4.01 1.78
C GLY A 119 2.65 2.55 1.36
N ASP A 120 3.39 2.34 0.26
CA ASP A 120 3.74 1.01 -0.26
C ASP A 120 5.12 0.60 0.23
N ILE A 121 5.14 -0.41 1.10
CA ILE A 121 6.29 -0.78 1.91
C ILE A 121 6.75 -2.18 1.52
N ALA A 122 7.98 -2.28 1.03
CA ALA A 122 8.72 -3.53 0.99
C ALA A 122 9.54 -3.69 2.28
N LEU A 123 9.52 -4.87 2.89
CA LEU A 123 10.25 -5.12 4.15
C LEU A 123 11.06 -6.43 4.12
N HIS A 124 12.22 -6.40 4.77
CA HIS A 124 13.11 -7.54 5.00
C HIS A 124 13.32 -7.72 6.50
N LEU A 125 13.17 -8.97 6.97
CA LEU A 125 13.28 -9.34 8.39
C LEU A 125 14.01 -10.68 8.52
N THR A 126 15.05 -10.73 9.35
CA THR A 126 15.68 -11.99 9.79
C THR A 126 15.05 -12.50 11.10
N ALA A 127 15.28 -13.78 11.44
CA ALA A 127 14.55 -14.53 12.48
C ALA A 127 14.33 -13.82 13.84
N SER A 128 15.24 -12.93 14.26
CA SER A 128 15.14 -12.20 15.53
C SER A 128 14.49 -10.81 15.44
N GLU A 129 14.11 -10.37 14.24
CA GLU A 129 13.59 -9.02 14.00
C GLU A 129 12.09 -9.02 13.76
N HIS A 130 11.45 -7.92 14.14
CA HIS A 130 10.06 -7.61 13.86
C HIS A 130 9.93 -6.14 13.44
N LEU A 131 8.80 -5.79 12.85
CA LEU A 131 8.41 -4.43 12.53
C LEU A 131 6.98 -4.19 13.01
N ASP A 132 6.77 -3.09 13.73
CA ASP A 132 5.45 -2.62 14.13
C ASP A 132 5.01 -1.54 13.15
N ILE A 133 3.84 -1.75 12.56
CA ILE A 133 3.38 -0.96 11.43
C ILE A 133 2.13 -0.24 11.84
N GLY A 134 2.25 1.07 11.91
CA GLY A 134 1.15 1.95 12.27
C GLY A 134 0.11 1.99 11.16
N VAL A 135 -1.15 1.78 11.53
CA VAL A 135 -2.31 1.92 10.64
C VAL A 135 -3.11 3.14 11.09
N ILE A 136 -3.57 3.94 10.11
CA ILE A 136 -4.21 5.24 10.31
C ILE A 136 -5.60 5.22 9.65
N ARG A 137 -6.67 5.59 10.37
CA ARG A 137 -8.07 5.68 9.86
C ARG A 137 -8.22 6.63 8.67
N ALA A 138 -7.60 7.80 8.79
CA ALA A 138 -7.81 8.97 7.94
C ALA A 138 -6.46 9.67 7.70
N PRO A 139 -5.75 9.34 6.60
CA PRO A 139 -4.45 9.93 6.28
C PRO A 139 -4.50 11.47 6.23
N GLU A 140 -5.64 12.06 5.85
CA GLU A 140 -5.86 13.51 5.81
C GLU A 140 -5.83 14.17 7.20
N ALA A 141 -6.42 13.53 8.22
CA ALA A 141 -6.33 14.00 9.61
C ALA A 141 -4.89 13.92 10.14
N PHE A 142 -4.11 12.97 9.60
CA PHE A 142 -2.71 12.76 9.95
C PHE A 142 -1.77 13.83 9.39
N ALA A 143 -2.04 14.33 8.18
CA ALA A 143 -1.25 15.40 7.57
C ALA A 143 -1.47 16.77 8.24
N MET A 144 -2.62 16.97 8.89
CA MET A 144 -2.99 18.25 9.52
C MET A 144 -2.65 18.35 11.02
N ALA A 145 -2.39 17.23 11.70
CA ALA A 145 -2.09 17.21 13.13
C ALA A 145 -0.66 16.71 13.39
N GLU A 146 0.20 17.57 13.93
CA GLU A 146 1.57 17.26 14.41
C GLU A 146 1.65 16.12 15.47
N LEU A 147 0.50 15.55 15.85
CA LEU A 147 0.32 14.60 16.95
C LEU A 147 -0.51 13.37 16.59
N ALA A 148 -0.82 13.13 15.31
CA ALA A 148 -1.58 11.95 14.94
C ALA A 148 -0.78 10.68 15.27
N ARG A 149 -1.33 9.87 16.19
CA ARG A 149 -0.74 8.59 16.59
C ARG A 149 -1.34 7.49 15.73
N PRO A 150 -0.56 6.46 15.35
CA PRO A 150 -1.15 5.26 14.78
C PRO A 150 -2.20 4.71 15.73
N GLU A 151 -3.33 4.31 15.17
CA GLU A 151 -4.51 3.91 15.94
C GLU A 151 -4.56 2.39 16.12
N ALA A 152 -3.84 1.67 15.26
CA ALA A 152 -3.54 0.27 15.41
C ALA A 152 -2.09 0.00 15.00
N PHE A 153 -1.52 -1.07 15.53
CA PHE A 153 -0.23 -1.59 15.10
C PHE A 153 -0.37 -3.02 14.61
N VAL A 154 0.13 -3.28 13.40
CA VAL A 154 0.32 -4.64 12.90
C VAL A 154 1.78 -5.02 13.17
N ARG A 155 2.00 -6.03 14.02
CA ARG A 155 3.34 -6.59 14.23
C ARG A 155 3.62 -7.67 13.18
N ILE A 156 4.70 -7.51 12.45
CA ILE A 156 5.20 -8.48 11.49
C ILE A 156 6.56 -8.95 11.96
N ASP A 157 6.69 -10.26 12.20
CA ASP A 157 7.97 -10.91 12.50
C ASP A 157 8.48 -11.70 11.27
N ALA A 158 9.67 -12.25 11.40
CA ALA A 158 10.28 -13.03 10.32
C ALA A 158 9.55 -14.34 9.99
N LYS A 159 8.73 -14.89 10.90
CA LYS A 159 7.93 -16.11 10.66
C LYS A 159 6.68 -15.82 9.83
N SER A 160 6.16 -14.59 9.91
CA SER A 160 5.11 -14.13 8.99
C SER A 160 5.61 -14.18 7.55
N PRO A 161 4.79 -14.62 6.58
CA PRO A 161 5.13 -14.59 5.16
C PRO A 161 5.06 -13.17 4.56
N VAL A 162 4.53 -12.19 5.29
CA VAL A 162 4.33 -10.82 4.79
C VAL A 162 5.68 -10.14 4.54
N ARG A 163 5.90 -9.66 3.32
CA ARG A 163 7.06 -8.83 2.93
C ARG A 163 6.68 -7.57 2.18
N GLY A 164 5.39 -7.37 1.95
CA GLY A 164 4.81 -6.24 1.27
C GLY A 164 3.58 -5.72 1.97
N ILE A 165 3.44 -4.40 2.03
CA ILE A 165 2.28 -3.73 2.60
C ILE A 165 1.95 -2.55 1.71
N ALA A 166 0.68 -2.27 1.53
CA ALA A 166 0.21 -1.15 0.74
C ALA A 166 -1.01 -0.54 1.38
N THR A 167 -1.22 0.75 1.15
CA THR A 167 -2.45 1.43 1.57
C THR A 167 -3.03 2.22 0.40
N SER A 168 -4.26 1.90 0.02
CA SER A 168 -5.01 2.58 -1.04
C SER A 168 -6.32 3.16 -0.51
N GLY A 169 -6.90 4.14 -1.18
CA GLY A 169 -8.11 4.83 -0.73
C GLY A 169 -8.32 6.15 -1.45
N ARG A 170 -9.51 6.75 -1.33
CA ARG A 170 -9.90 7.94 -2.09
C ARG A 170 -9.09 9.21 -1.78
N HIS A 171 -8.43 9.26 -0.62
CA HIS A 171 -7.55 10.37 -0.22
C HIS A 171 -6.07 10.12 -0.56
N GLY A 172 -5.78 9.02 -1.25
CA GLY A 172 -4.43 8.71 -1.73
C GLY A 172 -3.98 9.62 -2.87
N ARG A 173 -2.78 9.34 -3.39
CA ARG A 173 -2.19 10.08 -4.52
C ARG A 173 -2.76 9.68 -5.88
N SER A 174 -3.59 8.64 -5.92
CA SER A 174 -4.14 8.04 -7.14
C SER A 174 -5.67 8.06 -7.11
N PHE A 175 -6.29 8.09 -8.28
CA PHE A 175 -7.75 8.05 -8.35
C PHE A 175 -8.31 6.71 -7.85
N SER A 176 -9.39 6.78 -7.09
CA SER A 176 -10.13 5.61 -6.59
C SER A 176 -11.45 5.47 -7.33
N LEU A 177 -11.82 4.23 -7.65
CA LEU A 177 -13.15 3.89 -8.17
C LEU A 177 -14.17 3.69 -7.04
N GLY A 178 -13.69 3.28 -5.86
CA GLY A 178 -14.49 3.07 -4.66
C GLY A 178 -14.39 4.23 -3.68
N ILE A 179 -15.12 4.09 -2.58
CA ILE A 179 -15.30 5.13 -1.56
C ILE A 179 -14.51 4.89 -0.27
N ALA A 180 -13.74 3.81 -0.16
CA ALA A 180 -12.90 3.55 1.00
C ALA A 180 -12.01 4.75 1.35
N ASP A 181 -11.95 5.09 2.64
CA ASP A 181 -11.01 6.12 3.12
C ASP A 181 -9.59 5.55 3.12
N ALA A 182 -9.42 4.32 3.61
CA ALA A 182 -8.18 3.56 3.51
C ALA A 182 -8.43 2.04 3.47
N VAL A 183 -7.58 1.34 2.72
CA VAL A 183 -7.45 -0.11 2.72
C VAL A 183 -5.98 -0.45 2.81
N THR A 184 -5.56 -1.02 3.94
CA THR A 184 -4.20 -1.51 4.16
C THR A 184 -4.15 -3.02 3.91
N VAL A 185 -3.30 -3.47 2.99
CA VAL A 185 -3.13 -4.89 2.64
C VAL A 185 -1.78 -5.41 3.12
N LEU A 186 -1.77 -6.65 3.60
CA LEU A 186 -0.57 -7.41 3.94
C LEU A 186 -0.39 -8.53 2.91
N ALA A 187 0.75 -8.58 2.22
CA ALA A 187 1.03 -9.61 1.21
C ALA A 187 2.50 -10.05 1.21
N ARG A 188 2.81 -11.10 0.45
CA ARG A 188 4.18 -11.66 0.33
C ARG A 188 5.14 -10.81 -0.48
N THR A 189 4.62 -9.82 -1.21
CA THR A 189 5.38 -8.93 -2.10
C THR A 189 4.77 -7.54 -2.02
N ALA A 190 5.56 -6.47 -2.10
CA ALA A 190 5.04 -5.11 -2.04
C ALA A 190 4.24 -4.77 -3.29
N ALA A 191 4.68 -5.21 -4.47
CA ALA A 191 3.91 -5.04 -5.71
C ALA A 191 2.52 -5.71 -5.64
N GLY A 192 2.46 -6.94 -5.10
CA GLY A 192 1.21 -7.66 -4.89
C GLY A 192 0.29 -6.99 -3.86
N ALA A 193 0.86 -6.43 -2.79
CA ALA A 193 0.10 -5.66 -1.80
C ALA A 193 -0.53 -4.41 -2.43
N ASP A 194 0.25 -3.65 -3.20
CA ASP A 194 -0.16 -2.40 -3.89
C ASP A 194 -1.35 -2.65 -4.83
N ALA A 195 -1.20 -3.63 -5.73
CA ALA A 195 -2.27 -4.03 -6.62
C ALA A 195 -3.52 -4.48 -5.85
N ALA A 196 -3.36 -5.34 -4.84
CA ALA A 196 -4.48 -5.81 -4.05
C ALA A 196 -5.19 -4.70 -3.26
N ALA A 197 -4.45 -3.75 -2.69
CA ALA A 197 -5.02 -2.64 -1.93
C ALA A 197 -5.93 -1.80 -2.81
N THR A 198 -5.48 -1.47 -4.02
CA THR A 198 -6.29 -0.76 -5.02
C THR A 198 -7.52 -1.57 -5.42
N MET A 199 -7.38 -2.87 -5.69
CA MET A 199 -8.53 -3.71 -6.07
C MET A 199 -9.56 -3.89 -4.97
N ILE A 200 -9.15 -3.91 -3.70
CA ILE A 200 -10.06 -3.99 -2.54
C ILE A 200 -10.69 -2.62 -2.28
N ALA A 201 -9.94 -1.53 -2.34
CA ALA A 201 -10.45 -0.17 -2.19
C ALA A 201 -11.54 0.13 -3.22
N ASN A 202 -11.31 -0.26 -4.49
CA ASN A 202 -12.30 -0.14 -5.56
C ASN A 202 -13.56 -1.01 -5.33
N ALA A 203 -13.45 -2.09 -4.55
CA ALA A 203 -14.60 -2.93 -4.21
C ALA A 203 -15.41 -2.41 -3.00
N VAL A 204 -14.84 -1.52 -2.19
CA VAL A 204 -15.59 -0.76 -1.18
C VAL A 204 -16.38 0.32 -1.90
N ASP A 205 -17.54 -0.05 -2.41
CA ASP A 205 -18.34 0.84 -3.24
C ASP A 205 -19.85 0.55 -3.16
N LEU A 206 -20.66 1.55 -3.50
CA LEU A 206 -22.09 1.40 -3.76
C LEU A 206 -22.57 2.43 -4.79
N ASP A 207 -23.73 2.15 -5.39
CA ASP A 207 -24.46 3.12 -6.21
C ASP A 207 -25.33 3.98 -5.29
N ASP A 208 -24.96 5.26 -5.15
CA ASP A 208 -25.64 6.20 -4.27
C ASP A 208 -25.55 7.63 -4.83
N PRO A 209 -26.63 8.43 -4.79
CA PRO A 209 -26.60 9.84 -5.18
C PRO A 209 -25.61 10.70 -4.38
N ALA A 210 -25.25 10.28 -3.17
CA ALA A 210 -24.24 10.98 -2.37
C ALA A 210 -22.82 10.82 -2.93
N ILE A 211 -22.57 9.87 -3.84
CA ILE A 211 -21.23 9.62 -4.38
C ILE A 211 -21.12 10.24 -5.77
N ARG A 212 -20.32 11.29 -5.89
CA ARG A 212 -20.10 11.99 -7.15
C ARG A 212 -18.90 11.39 -7.86
N ARG A 213 -19.05 11.12 -9.15
CA ARG A 213 -17.99 10.58 -10.01
C ARG A 213 -17.83 11.38 -11.28
N ARG A 214 -16.63 11.39 -11.82
CA ARG A 214 -16.29 12.00 -13.11
C ARG A 214 -15.29 11.12 -13.86
N PRO A 215 -15.26 11.12 -15.20
CA PRO A 215 -14.21 10.43 -15.96
C PRO A 215 -12.82 10.87 -15.49
N ALA A 216 -11.89 9.92 -15.35
CA ALA A 216 -10.54 10.22 -14.89
C ALA A 216 -9.79 11.17 -15.83
N CYS A 217 -10.02 11.04 -17.15
CA CYS A 217 -9.45 11.92 -18.18
C CYS A 217 -9.87 13.39 -18.05
N GLU A 218 -11.01 13.70 -17.39
CA GLU A 218 -11.41 15.09 -17.12
C GLU A 218 -10.61 15.72 -15.96
N LEU A 219 -10.01 14.90 -15.10
CA LEU A 219 -9.21 15.33 -13.95
C LEU A 219 -7.72 15.32 -14.28
N ASP A 220 -7.27 14.26 -14.96
CA ASP A 220 -5.93 14.10 -15.51
C ASP A 220 -6.02 13.49 -16.91
N PRO A 221 -5.78 14.27 -17.98
CA PRO A 221 -5.83 13.78 -19.36
C PRO A 221 -4.87 12.61 -19.65
N ASP A 222 -3.83 12.44 -18.85
CA ASP A 222 -2.83 11.38 -19.00
C ASP A 222 -3.14 10.13 -18.16
N SER A 223 -4.28 10.11 -17.46
CA SER A 223 -4.71 8.98 -16.62
C SER A 223 -4.85 7.69 -17.43
N ASP A 224 -4.30 6.60 -16.91
CA ASP A 224 -4.46 5.27 -17.47
C ASP A 224 -5.89 4.72 -17.33
N LEU A 225 -6.71 5.33 -16.49
CA LEU A 225 -8.13 4.99 -16.33
C LEU A 225 -9.01 5.58 -17.44
N GLY A 226 -8.56 6.63 -18.15
CA GLY A 226 -9.29 7.25 -19.27
C GLY A 226 -10.72 7.67 -18.90
N GLU A 227 -11.71 7.19 -19.65
CA GLU A 227 -13.14 7.50 -19.47
C GLU A 227 -13.77 6.86 -18.21
N ILE A 228 -13.04 6.01 -17.50
CA ILE A 228 -13.56 5.35 -16.31
C ILE A 228 -13.85 6.41 -15.24
N SER A 229 -15.07 6.35 -14.72
CA SER A 229 -15.53 7.28 -13.69
C SER A 229 -14.90 6.98 -12.33
N VAL A 230 -14.20 7.97 -11.78
CA VAL A 230 -13.54 7.93 -10.48
C VAL A 230 -14.30 8.76 -9.46
N VAL A 231 -14.21 8.41 -8.18
CA VAL A 231 -14.87 9.13 -7.09
C VAL A 231 -14.18 10.46 -6.87
N VAL A 232 -14.94 11.56 -6.97
CA VAL A 232 -14.46 12.93 -6.71
C VAL A 232 -15.00 13.51 -5.40
N ASP A 233 -16.10 12.97 -4.90
CA ASP A 233 -16.70 13.40 -3.63
C ASP A 233 -17.64 12.34 -3.07
N VAL A 234 -17.70 12.26 -1.74
CA VAL A 234 -18.58 11.35 -0.99
C VAL A 234 -19.33 12.18 0.05
N GLY A 235 -20.63 12.37 -0.17
CA GLY A 235 -21.52 13.03 0.77
C GLY A 235 -21.83 12.16 1.99
N ALA A 236 -22.80 12.61 2.80
CA ALA A 236 -23.19 11.86 3.99
C ALA A 236 -23.81 10.51 3.63
N LEU A 237 -23.26 9.44 4.18
CA LEU A 237 -23.78 8.08 4.07
C LEU A 237 -24.30 7.63 5.43
N ASP A 238 -25.45 6.94 5.43
CA ASP A 238 -25.95 6.31 6.64
C ASP A 238 -25.17 5.03 6.97
N GLU A 239 -25.38 4.55 8.20
CA GLU A 239 -24.64 3.41 8.74
C GLU A 239 -24.89 2.09 8.02
N MET A 240 -26.07 1.92 7.41
CA MET A 240 -26.37 0.72 6.63
C MET A 240 -25.61 0.72 5.30
N LYS A 241 -25.51 1.88 4.65
CA LYS A 241 -24.74 2.07 3.41
C LYS A 241 -23.24 1.88 3.66
N ILE A 242 -22.71 2.46 4.72
CA ILE A 242 -21.30 2.28 5.12
C ILE A 242 -21.01 0.79 5.35
N ALA A 243 -21.85 0.10 6.13
CA ALA A 243 -21.69 -1.33 6.37
C ALA A 243 -21.81 -2.17 5.10
N ALA A 244 -22.69 -1.81 4.17
CA ALA A 244 -22.84 -2.50 2.89
C ALA A 244 -21.62 -2.35 1.97
N ALA A 245 -21.04 -1.15 1.88
CA ALA A 245 -19.81 -0.91 1.13
C ALA A 245 -18.62 -1.68 1.70
N LEU A 246 -18.44 -1.60 3.02
CA LEU A 246 -17.36 -2.31 3.71
C LEU A 246 -17.48 -3.83 3.56
N ARG A 247 -18.69 -4.38 3.58
CA ARG A 247 -18.93 -5.81 3.32
C ARG A 247 -18.46 -6.24 1.93
N ARG A 248 -18.71 -5.44 0.89
CA ARG A 248 -18.23 -5.75 -0.47
C ARG A 248 -16.70 -5.77 -0.55
N GLY A 249 -16.03 -4.79 0.06
CA GLY A 249 -14.57 -4.79 0.16
C GLY A 249 -14.03 -5.98 0.96
N ARG A 250 -14.70 -6.33 2.05
CA ARG A 250 -14.35 -7.49 2.88
C ARG A 250 -14.47 -8.80 2.10
N GLU A 251 -15.60 -9.03 1.43
CA GLU A 251 -15.82 -10.22 0.58
C GLU A 251 -14.74 -10.31 -0.51
N ARG A 252 -14.38 -9.18 -1.12
CA ARG A 252 -13.27 -9.13 -2.08
C ARG A 252 -11.96 -9.55 -1.43
N ALA A 253 -11.63 -9.02 -0.26
CA ALA A 253 -10.39 -9.33 0.44
C ALA A 253 -10.34 -10.81 0.91
N GLU A 254 -11.45 -11.38 1.38
CA GLU A 254 -11.58 -12.81 1.70
C GLU A 254 -11.30 -13.67 0.47
N ALA A 255 -11.87 -13.34 -0.69
CA ALA A 255 -11.60 -14.05 -1.95
C ALA A 255 -10.13 -13.96 -2.40
N LEU A 256 -9.41 -12.87 -2.08
CA LEU A 256 -7.98 -12.76 -2.37
C LEU A 256 -7.13 -13.60 -1.41
N ILE A 257 -7.54 -13.75 -0.15
CA ILE A 257 -6.90 -14.66 0.81
C ILE A 257 -7.07 -16.11 0.34
N GLU A 258 -8.27 -16.51 -0.06
CA GLU A 258 -8.56 -17.87 -0.56
C GLU A 258 -7.72 -18.23 -1.78
N ARG A 259 -7.42 -17.25 -2.63
CA ARG A 259 -6.54 -17.39 -3.79
C ARG A 259 -5.04 -17.32 -3.44
N GLY A 260 -4.68 -17.08 -2.19
CA GLY A 260 -3.30 -16.94 -1.72
C GLY A 260 -2.58 -15.69 -2.21
N LEU A 261 -3.33 -14.65 -2.59
CA LEU A 261 -2.76 -13.39 -3.11
C LEU A 261 -2.38 -12.40 -2.01
N ILE A 262 -3.09 -12.46 -0.87
CA ILE A 262 -2.83 -11.63 0.30
C ILE A 262 -2.92 -12.47 1.58
N GLU A 263 -2.34 -11.97 2.67
CA GLU A 263 -2.36 -12.61 3.99
C GLU A 263 -3.39 -11.95 4.93
N GLY A 264 -3.76 -10.70 4.64
CA GLY A 264 -4.79 -9.97 5.38
C GLY A 264 -5.02 -8.57 4.85
N ALA A 265 -6.09 -7.94 5.31
CA ALA A 265 -6.41 -6.55 5.00
C ALA A 265 -7.17 -5.87 6.15
N LEU A 266 -6.99 -4.55 6.28
CA LEU A 266 -7.78 -3.65 7.11
C LEU A 266 -8.46 -2.63 6.20
N LEU A 267 -9.75 -2.41 6.40
CA LEU A 267 -10.56 -1.51 5.57
C LEU A 267 -11.23 -0.47 6.47
N SER A 268 -11.22 0.80 6.06
CA SER A 268 -11.90 1.90 6.75
C SER A 268 -12.83 2.70 5.82
N LEU A 269 -13.98 3.08 6.36
CA LEU A 269 -14.94 3.99 5.72
C LEU A 269 -15.72 4.75 6.81
N HIS A 270 -15.66 6.08 6.78
CA HIS A 270 -16.32 6.99 7.72
C HIS A 270 -16.14 6.59 9.19
N GLY A 271 -14.89 6.24 9.56
CA GLY A 271 -14.51 5.86 10.92
C GLY A 271 -14.88 4.41 11.32
N ARG A 272 -15.60 3.66 10.49
CA ARG A 272 -15.84 2.22 10.69
C ARG A 272 -14.70 1.38 10.12
N TRP A 273 -14.47 0.22 10.74
CA TRP A 273 -13.41 -0.71 10.36
C TRP A 273 -13.93 -2.14 10.13
N GLU A 274 -13.39 -2.79 9.11
CA GLU A 274 -13.44 -4.23 8.91
C GLU A 274 -12.01 -4.78 8.77
N SER A 275 -11.81 -6.07 9.06
CA SER A 275 -10.53 -6.74 8.84
C SER A 275 -10.70 -8.21 8.44
N VAL A 276 -9.74 -8.71 7.66
CA VAL A 276 -9.66 -10.09 7.20
C VAL A 276 -8.22 -10.61 7.34
N GLY A 277 -8.06 -11.92 7.58
CA GLY A 277 -6.77 -12.52 7.90
C GLY A 277 -6.39 -12.37 9.37
N ALA A 278 -5.63 -13.33 9.91
CA ALA A 278 -5.34 -13.40 11.35
C ALA A 278 -4.57 -12.17 11.86
N GLN A 279 -3.47 -11.80 11.19
CA GLN A 279 -2.61 -10.70 11.64
C GLN A 279 -3.33 -9.33 11.63
N ALA A 280 -4.23 -9.10 10.66
CA ALA A 280 -5.02 -7.88 10.59
C ALA A 280 -6.11 -7.82 11.68
N LYS A 281 -6.74 -8.98 11.96
CA LYS A 281 -7.73 -9.10 13.05
C LYS A 281 -7.10 -8.83 14.41
N ASP A 282 -5.90 -9.36 14.66
CA ASP A 282 -5.16 -9.14 15.91
C ASP A 282 -4.84 -7.65 16.11
N ALA A 283 -4.42 -6.94 15.06
CA ALA A 283 -4.13 -5.52 15.12
C ALA A 283 -5.35 -4.67 15.52
N LEU A 284 -6.54 -4.96 14.96
CA LEU A 284 -7.77 -4.26 15.34
C LEU A 284 -8.28 -4.65 16.74
N ALA A 285 -8.07 -5.90 17.16
CA ALA A 285 -8.45 -6.32 18.50
C ALA A 285 -7.66 -5.55 19.57
N LEU A 286 -6.36 -5.37 19.35
CA LEU A 286 -5.48 -4.61 20.25
C LEU A 286 -5.85 -3.12 20.29
N ALA A 287 -6.11 -2.50 19.14
CA ALA A 287 -6.55 -1.10 19.05
C ALA A 287 -7.84 -0.84 19.85
N ARG A 288 -8.83 -1.75 19.75
CA ARG A 288 -10.11 -1.63 20.49
C ARG A 288 -9.96 -1.83 21.99
N THR A 289 -8.91 -2.51 22.46
CA THR A 289 -8.65 -2.68 23.90
C THR A 289 -7.98 -1.46 24.53
N GLU A 290 -7.19 -0.70 23.79
CA GLU A 290 -6.55 0.53 24.28
C GLU A 290 -7.51 1.73 24.37
N ASP A 291 -8.61 1.70 23.62
CA ASP A 291 -9.67 2.72 23.61
C ASP A 291 -10.71 2.56 24.75
N ARG A 292 -10.56 1.55 25.63
CA ARG A 292 -11.36 1.46 26.87
C ARG A 292 -10.79 2.43 27.91
N PRO A 293 -11.59 3.32 28.51
CA PRO A 293 -11.11 4.13 29.63
C PRO A 293 -10.61 3.18 30.72
N ARG A 294 -9.33 3.31 31.09
CA ARG A 294 -8.79 2.61 32.26
C ARG A 294 -9.69 3.00 33.43
N GLN A 295 -10.51 2.06 33.90
CA GLN A 295 -11.18 2.22 35.19
C GLN A 295 -10.07 2.36 36.22
N VAL A 296 -9.82 3.59 36.64
CA VAL A 296 -9.03 3.88 37.83
C VAL A 296 -9.84 3.32 38.97
N SER A 297 -9.47 2.13 39.47
CA SER A 297 -9.99 1.64 40.73
C SER A 297 -9.47 2.58 41.81
N SER A 298 -10.27 3.57 42.19
CA SER A 298 -10.13 4.21 43.48
C SER A 298 -10.46 3.15 44.53
N ASN A 299 -9.45 2.65 45.22
CA ASN A 299 -9.65 2.03 46.52
C ASN A 299 -8.96 2.88 47.59
N PRO A 300 -9.59 2.98 48.77
CA PRO A 300 -9.55 4.14 49.67
C PRO A 300 -8.24 4.35 50.41
#